data_AF-A0A182S7S9-F1
#
_entry.id   AF-A0A182S7S9-F1
#
_cell.length_a   1.000
_cell.length_b   1.000
_cell.length_c   1.000
_cell.angle_alpha   90.00
_cell.angle_beta   90.00
_cell.angle_gamma   90.00
#
_symmetry.space_group_name_H-M   'P 1'
#
loop_
_entity.id
_entity.type
_entity.pdbx_description
1 polymer ?
#
loop_
_entity_poly.entity_id
_entity_poly.type
_entity_poly.pdbx_seq_one_letter_code
_entity_poly.pdbx_strand_id
1 'polypeptide(L)'
;MRCLKRNDRVATVAKWSVHILILAGLLALMSEPVQSQQANRKPTPPRRCTLPEEELESLINLLDDIEQEPEQTSDEETSQEAEPSIEESSTNSSGTARLDPQCTRELTRLRHTVNHLQRSYHQLKQSPITIDERQYQYMENRYAQRKRELTAQLDQLTKQANPAHRSQLNELRRKIVAIEKQLNDSVAKLAEQRQRNVEHFIQLVANNIRDRRIQPAITNFDTLITYNSDPYGAIVGKVYETGNIQNTVAVLNFLRYVDFKHRPVAGYEALVDALINRAALRGPDAVELLKHIQALIVVRDGNQQAQAIALLKKFKSNVH
;
A
#
# COMPACT_ATOMS: atom_id res chain seq x y z
N MET A 1 43.78 42.05 10.79
CA MET A 1 42.88 41.93 11.95
C MET A 1 42.23 40.55 11.96
N ARG A 2 41.99 40.04 13.17
CA ARG A 2 41.76 38.62 13.52
C ARG A 2 40.33 38.12 13.24
N CYS A 3 40.26 36.83 12.89
CA CYS A 3 39.29 35.77 13.27
C CYS A 3 37.77 36.07 13.27
N LEU A 4 36.98 35.25 12.57
CA LEU A 4 36.39 34.01 13.12
C LEU A 4 35.58 33.24 12.07
N LYS A 5 35.79 31.92 12.10
CA LYS A 5 35.13 30.84 11.39
C LYS A 5 33.84 30.48 12.13
N ARG A 6 32.72 30.22 11.44
CA ARG A 6 31.65 29.36 11.98
C ARG A 6 30.79 28.74 10.88
N ASN A 7 30.92 27.41 10.76
CA ASN A 7 29.86 26.52 10.28
C ASN A 7 28.65 26.67 11.20
N ASP A 8 27.44 26.52 10.69
CA ASP A 8 26.39 25.79 11.42
C ASP A 8 25.37 25.20 10.42
N ARG A 9 25.37 23.87 10.36
CA ARG A 9 24.28 23.02 9.84
C ARG A 9 23.58 22.41 11.06
N VAL A 10 22.25 22.27 10.94
CA VAL A 10 21.33 21.44 11.74
C VAL A 10 20.89 22.00 13.10
N ALA A 11 19.59 22.30 13.22
CA ALA A 11 18.65 21.66 14.16
C ALA A 11 17.42 22.55 14.41
N THR A 12 16.41 22.47 13.54
CA THR A 12 15.04 22.86 13.93
C THR A 12 14.32 21.61 14.44
N VAL A 13 14.51 21.36 15.74
CA VAL A 13 13.77 20.36 16.51
C VAL A 13 12.31 20.79 16.61
N ALA A 14 11.42 19.88 16.24
CA ALA A 14 9.98 20.07 16.24
C ALA A 14 9.43 20.23 17.67
N LYS A 15 8.71 21.34 17.89
CA LYS A 15 7.91 21.67 19.07
C LYS A 15 6.67 20.79 19.20
N TRP A 16 6.78 19.54 19.64
CA TRP A 16 5.60 18.74 20.05
C TRP A 16 6.00 17.71 21.11
N SER A 17 6.33 18.14 22.33
CA SER A 17 6.67 17.19 23.42
C SER A 17 6.35 17.67 24.84
N VAL A 18 5.45 18.65 25.03
CA VAL A 18 5.16 19.21 26.38
C VAL A 18 3.70 19.09 26.80
N HIS A 19 2.79 18.55 25.98
CA HIS A 19 1.36 18.41 26.35
C HIS A 19 0.91 17.00 26.72
N ILE A 20 1.80 16.00 26.73
CA ILE A 20 1.45 14.61 27.09
C ILE A 20 1.74 14.29 28.57
N LEU A 21 2.59 15.06 29.26
CA LEU A 21 2.98 14.77 30.64
C LEU A 21 2.05 15.36 31.74
N ILE A 22 1.06 16.17 31.38
CA ILE A 22 0.16 16.81 32.37
C ILE A 22 -1.19 16.08 32.50
N LEU A 23 -1.58 15.24 31.53
CA LEU A 23 -2.82 14.44 31.62
C LEU A 23 -2.68 13.14 32.43
N ALA A 24 -1.46 12.68 32.70
CA ALA A 24 -1.22 11.46 33.51
C ALA A 24 -1.15 11.72 35.03
N GLY A 25 -1.09 12.98 35.46
CA GLY A 25 -0.88 13.35 36.87
C GLY A 25 -2.11 13.72 37.69
N LEU A 26 -3.27 13.94 37.06
CA LEU A 26 -4.47 14.50 37.72
C LEU A 26 -5.65 13.53 37.88
N LEU A 27 -5.52 12.27 37.46
CA LEU A 27 -6.54 11.23 37.65
C LEU A 27 -6.28 10.32 38.86
N ALA A 28 -5.24 10.58 39.65
CA ALA A 28 -4.83 9.74 40.77
C ALA A 28 -5.36 10.17 42.16
N LEU A 29 -6.21 11.19 42.25
CA LEU A 29 -6.67 11.73 43.55
C LEU A 29 -8.16 12.06 43.53
N MET A 30 -9.03 11.11 43.19
CA MET A 30 -10.44 11.08 43.61
C MET A 30 -11.05 9.71 43.33
N SER A 31 -10.88 8.76 44.24
CA SER A 31 -11.82 7.65 44.39
C SER A 31 -11.78 7.12 45.81
N GLU A 32 -12.81 7.51 46.58
CA GLU A 32 -13.16 6.85 47.83
C GLU A 32 -13.51 5.38 47.57
N PRO A 33 -13.28 4.47 48.54
CA PRO A 33 -13.47 3.05 48.32
C PRO A 33 -14.96 2.72 48.42
N VAL A 34 -15.63 2.58 47.28
CA VAL A 34 -16.88 1.83 47.22
C VAL A 34 -16.52 0.36 47.46
N GLN A 35 -16.89 -0.12 48.64
CA GLN A 35 -16.78 -1.50 49.08
C GLN A 35 -17.68 -2.40 48.20
N SER A 36 -17.18 -2.76 47.02
CA SER A 36 -17.76 -3.82 46.20
C SER A 36 -17.42 -5.15 46.86
N GLN A 37 -18.45 -5.92 47.21
CA GLN A 37 -18.33 -7.29 47.67
C GLN A 37 -17.55 -8.11 46.64
N GLN A 38 -16.24 -8.25 46.85
CA GLN A 38 -15.44 -9.26 46.17
C GLN A 38 -15.92 -10.62 46.68
N ALA A 39 -16.84 -11.22 45.93
CA ALA A 39 -16.97 -12.66 45.89
C ALA A 39 -15.56 -13.22 45.64
N ASN A 40 -15.02 -13.89 46.65
CA ASN A 40 -13.72 -14.54 46.65
C ASN A 40 -13.71 -15.67 45.61
N ARG A 41 -13.65 -15.31 44.32
CA ARG A 41 -13.33 -16.24 43.24
C ARG A 41 -11.81 -16.23 43.12
N LYS A 42 -11.18 -17.30 43.59
CA LYS A 42 -9.82 -17.67 43.20
C LYS A 42 -9.64 -17.36 41.71
N PRO A 43 -8.54 -16.72 41.28
CA PRO A 43 -8.26 -16.61 39.86
C PRO A 43 -8.15 -18.02 39.30
N THR A 44 -9.15 -18.42 38.52
CA THR A 44 -9.09 -19.65 37.74
C THR A 44 -7.85 -19.51 36.85
N PRO A 45 -6.88 -20.44 36.90
CA PRO A 45 -5.74 -20.37 35.99
C PRO A 45 -6.26 -20.29 34.55
N PRO A 46 -5.57 -19.57 33.64
CA PRO A 46 -5.98 -19.52 32.24
C PRO A 46 -6.21 -20.95 31.75
N ARG A 47 -7.44 -21.25 31.30
CA ARG A 47 -7.79 -22.59 30.82
C ARG A 47 -6.86 -22.93 29.66
N ARG A 48 -6.19 -24.07 29.80
CA ARG A 48 -5.19 -24.53 28.85
C ARG A 48 -5.92 -25.17 27.68
N CYS A 49 -5.79 -24.51 26.55
CA CYS A 49 -6.18 -25.02 25.25
C CYS A 49 -5.61 -26.41 24.96
N THR A 50 -6.49 -27.36 24.65
CA THR A 50 -6.12 -28.68 24.12
C THR A 50 -6.54 -28.73 22.65
N LEU A 51 -5.57 -28.88 21.75
CA LEU A 51 -5.79 -28.99 20.31
C LEU A 51 -5.74 -30.47 19.90
N PRO A 52 -6.62 -30.96 19.02
CA PRO A 52 -6.55 -32.29 18.46
C PRO A 52 -5.58 -32.28 17.27
N GLU A 53 -4.79 -33.34 17.18
CA GLU A 53 -3.75 -33.52 16.16
C GLU A 53 -4.29 -33.43 14.73
N GLU A 54 -5.52 -33.92 14.50
CA GLU A 54 -6.20 -33.96 13.20
C GLU A 54 -6.59 -32.56 12.65
N GLU A 55 -7.00 -31.62 13.52
CA GLU A 55 -7.34 -30.25 13.09
C GLU A 55 -6.10 -29.43 12.76
N LEU A 56 -5.00 -29.70 13.47
CA LEU A 56 -3.71 -29.11 13.19
C LEU A 56 -3.14 -29.64 11.88
N GLU A 57 -3.25 -30.94 11.63
CA GLU A 57 -2.84 -31.58 10.38
C GLU A 57 -3.68 -31.09 9.19
N SER A 58 -4.98 -30.86 9.38
CA SER A 58 -5.83 -30.20 8.38
C SER A 58 -5.38 -28.76 8.09
N LEU A 59 -4.98 -27.99 9.11
CA LEU A 59 -4.43 -26.65 8.92
C LEU A 59 -3.08 -26.70 8.20
N ILE A 60 -2.25 -27.69 8.53
CA ILE A 60 -0.97 -27.97 7.87
C ILE A 60 -1.17 -28.34 6.39
N ASN A 61 -2.16 -29.17 6.07
CA ASN A 61 -2.46 -29.59 4.70
C ASN A 61 -3.03 -28.43 3.85
N LEU A 62 -3.82 -27.54 4.46
CA LEU A 62 -4.32 -26.31 3.83
C LEU A 62 -3.20 -25.27 3.56
N LEU A 63 -2.07 -25.44 4.26
CA LEU A 63 -0.85 -24.62 4.15
C LEU A 63 0.17 -25.23 3.16
N ASP A 64 0.08 -26.52 2.83
CA ASP A 64 1.08 -27.19 1.98
C ASP A 64 0.95 -26.86 0.48
N ASP A 65 -0.11 -26.18 0.05
CA ASP A 65 -0.19 -25.66 -1.32
C ASP A 65 -0.92 -24.31 -1.43
N ILE A 66 -0.20 -23.22 -1.20
CA ILE A 66 -0.72 -21.84 -1.34
C ILE A 66 -0.83 -21.38 -2.79
N GLU A 67 -0.23 -22.11 -3.71
CA GLU A 67 -0.37 -21.83 -5.14
C GLU A 67 -1.62 -22.49 -5.73
N GLN A 68 -2.25 -23.44 -5.02
CA GLN A 68 -3.57 -23.93 -5.38
C GLN A 68 -4.58 -22.77 -5.40
N GLU A 69 -5.35 -22.71 -6.48
CA GLU A 69 -6.42 -21.74 -6.64
C GLU A 69 -7.43 -21.95 -5.51
N PRO A 70 -7.81 -20.91 -4.76
CA PRO A 70 -8.66 -21.09 -3.60
C PRO A 70 -9.98 -21.72 -4.06
N GLU A 71 -10.37 -22.82 -3.43
CA GLU A 71 -11.70 -23.38 -3.67
C GLU A 71 -12.73 -22.26 -3.48
N GLN A 72 -13.64 -22.14 -4.46
CA GLN A 72 -14.76 -21.20 -4.43
C GLN A 72 -15.73 -21.62 -3.31
N THR A 73 -15.33 -21.48 -2.05
CA THR A 73 -16.28 -21.49 -0.96
C THR A 73 -17.01 -20.15 -1.01
N SER A 74 -18.30 -20.26 -1.32
CA SER A 74 -19.24 -19.16 -1.52
C SER A 74 -19.12 -18.11 -0.43
N ASP A 75 -19.29 -16.87 -0.84
CA ASP A 75 -19.36 -15.68 -0.01
C ASP A 75 -20.19 -15.92 1.25
N GLU A 76 -19.52 -15.84 2.41
CA GLU A 76 -20.13 -15.23 3.59
C GLU A 76 -19.15 -14.20 4.13
N GLU A 77 -19.19 -13.01 3.55
CA GLU A 77 -18.92 -11.77 4.28
C GLU A 77 -20.00 -11.59 5.37
N THR A 78 -20.02 -12.47 6.37
CA THR A 78 -20.82 -12.28 7.59
C THR A 78 -19.84 -12.08 8.74
N SER A 79 -19.31 -10.87 8.81
CA SER A 79 -18.94 -10.30 10.10
C SER A 79 -20.23 -9.96 10.85
N GLN A 80 -20.87 -10.96 11.45
CA GLN A 80 -21.79 -10.74 12.56
C GLN A 80 -21.49 -11.75 13.66
N GLU A 81 -21.36 -11.19 14.85
CA GLU A 81 -21.36 -11.83 16.15
C GLU A 81 -22.47 -12.90 16.24
N ALA A 82 -22.15 -14.15 15.92
CA ALA A 82 -22.86 -15.27 16.47
C ALA A 82 -22.03 -15.76 17.67
N GLU A 83 -22.27 -15.19 18.84
CA GLU A 83 -22.05 -15.97 20.06
C GLU A 83 -22.83 -17.28 19.89
N PRO A 84 -22.19 -18.46 19.94
CA PRO A 84 -22.99 -19.67 20.08
C PRO A 84 -23.61 -19.59 21.46
N SER A 85 -24.93 -19.37 21.49
CA SER A 85 -25.75 -19.55 22.68
C SER A 85 -25.38 -20.88 23.30
N ILE A 86 -24.87 -20.84 24.53
CA ILE A 86 -24.62 -22.02 25.34
C ILE A 86 -25.99 -22.58 25.70
N GLU A 87 -26.57 -23.41 24.84
CA GLU A 87 -27.61 -24.34 25.25
C GLU A 87 -26.92 -25.65 25.65
N GLU A 88 -26.89 -25.87 26.96
CA GLU A 88 -26.58 -27.15 27.59
C GLU A 88 -27.55 -28.23 27.10
N SER A 89 -27.23 -28.93 26.01
CA SER A 89 -27.84 -30.24 25.74
C SER A 89 -26.93 -31.34 26.27
N SER A 90 -27.29 -31.76 27.48
CA SER A 90 -26.72 -32.89 28.18
C SER A 90 -27.26 -34.19 27.56
N THR A 91 -26.60 -34.73 26.54
CA THR A 91 -26.83 -36.13 26.13
C THR A 91 -25.55 -36.79 25.61
N ASN A 92 -25.15 -37.82 26.35
CA ASN A 92 -24.01 -38.70 26.15
C ASN A 92 -23.91 -39.25 24.72
N SER A 93 -22.68 -39.33 24.17
CA SER A 93 -22.09 -40.52 23.52
C SER A 93 -20.77 -40.18 22.80
N SER A 94 -19.78 -41.07 22.97
CA SER A 94 -18.50 -41.14 22.25
C SER A 94 -17.37 -40.23 22.75
N GLY A 95 -16.25 -40.86 23.09
CA GLY A 95 -15.09 -40.26 23.75
C GLY A 95 -14.13 -39.58 22.79
N THR A 96 -14.54 -38.44 22.24
CA THR A 96 -13.62 -37.46 21.67
C THR A 96 -13.29 -36.42 22.75
N ALA A 97 -12.00 -36.17 22.97
CA ALA A 97 -11.54 -35.16 23.91
C ALA A 97 -12.24 -33.84 23.57
N ARG A 98 -13.08 -33.34 24.50
CA ARG A 98 -13.76 -32.05 24.35
C ARG A 98 -12.70 -30.98 24.11
N LEU A 99 -12.65 -30.52 22.88
CA LEU A 99 -11.93 -29.35 22.44
C LEU A 99 -12.25 -28.18 23.36
N ASP A 100 -11.23 -27.48 23.85
CA ASP A 100 -11.46 -26.21 24.54
C ASP A 100 -12.11 -25.25 23.53
N PRO A 101 -13.38 -24.84 23.73
CA PRO A 101 -14.12 -24.05 22.73
C PRO A 101 -13.43 -22.72 22.41
N GLN A 102 -12.58 -22.21 23.31
CA GLN A 102 -11.77 -21.03 23.05
C GLN A 102 -10.67 -21.29 22.01
N CYS A 103 -10.05 -22.47 22.02
CA CYS A 103 -9.00 -22.80 21.05
C CYS A 103 -9.52 -23.19 19.68
N THR A 104 -10.66 -23.86 19.62
CA THR A 104 -11.32 -24.12 18.34
C THR A 104 -11.63 -22.81 17.62
N ARG A 105 -12.13 -21.79 18.35
CA ARG A 105 -12.40 -20.46 17.78
C ARG A 105 -11.14 -19.78 17.22
N GLU A 106 -10.03 -19.81 17.95
CA GLU A 106 -8.77 -19.19 17.48
C GLU A 106 -8.17 -19.91 16.27
N LEU A 107 -8.35 -21.23 16.15
CA LEU A 107 -7.92 -21.98 14.96
C LEU A 107 -8.82 -21.74 13.76
N THR A 108 -10.13 -21.66 13.97
CA THR A 108 -11.08 -21.28 12.91
C THR A 108 -10.72 -19.89 12.37
N ARG A 109 -10.38 -18.94 13.25
CA ARG A 109 -9.87 -17.62 12.86
C ARG A 109 -8.58 -17.72 12.06
N LEU A 110 -7.61 -18.51 12.52
CA LEU A 110 -6.35 -18.71 11.80
C LEU A 110 -6.57 -19.30 10.40
N ARG A 111 -7.41 -20.34 10.27
CA ARG A 111 -7.77 -20.96 8.98
C ARG A 111 -8.43 -19.94 8.06
N HIS A 112 -9.34 -19.13 8.59
CA HIS A 112 -10.01 -18.08 7.83
C HIS A 112 -9.04 -17.00 7.34
N THR A 113 -8.11 -16.54 8.20
CA THR A 113 -7.08 -15.57 7.84
C THR A 113 -6.13 -16.11 6.77
N VAL A 114 -5.74 -17.39 6.84
CA VAL A 114 -4.91 -18.06 5.81
C VAL A 114 -5.64 -18.11 4.47
N ASN A 115 -6.89 -18.58 4.44
CA ASN A 115 -7.72 -18.62 3.23
C ASN A 115 -7.88 -17.23 2.60
N HIS A 116 -8.08 -16.21 3.43
CA HIS A 116 -8.17 -14.82 2.97
C HIS A 116 -6.84 -14.29 2.44
N LEU A 117 -5.71 -14.68 3.02
CA LEU A 117 -4.39 -14.31 2.55
C LEU A 117 -4.11 -14.95 1.18
N GLN A 118 -4.43 -16.24 1.01
CA GLN A 118 -4.38 -16.95 -0.28
C GLN A 118 -5.24 -16.24 -1.33
N ARG A 119 -6.51 -15.94 -1.01
CA ARG A 119 -7.40 -15.20 -1.93
C ARG A 119 -6.87 -13.83 -2.29
N SER A 120 -6.37 -13.06 -1.33
CA SER A 120 -5.76 -11.75 -1.59
C SER A 120 -4.52 -11.86 -2.47
N TYR A 121 -3.71 -12.87 -2.24
CA TYR A 121 -2.54 -13.15 -3.07
C TYR A 121 -2.94 -13.51 -4.51
N HIS A 122 -3.88 -14.43 -4.69
CA HIS A 122 -4.38 -14.80 -6.02
C HIS A 122 -5.04 -13.62 -6.72
N GLN A 123 -5.81 -12.79 -6.00
CA GLN A 123 -6.33 -11.54 -6.56
C GLN A 123 -5.18 -10.62 -7.02
N LEU A 124 -4.12 -10.45 -6.21
CA LEU A 124 -2.96 -9.63 -6.58
C LEU A 124 -2.17 -10.23 -7.76
N LYS A 125 -2.06 -11.56 -7.83
CA LYS A 125 -1.34 -12.31 -8.88
C LYS A 125 -2.12 -12.35 -10.20
N GLN A 126 -3.41 -12.65 -10.14
CA GLN A 126 -4.32 -12.71 -11.28
C GLN A 126 -4.75 -11.32 -11.74
N SER A 127 -4.46 -10.27 -10.96
CA SER A 127 -4.68 -8.88 -11.36
C SER A 127 -4.05 -8.66 -12.72
N PRO A 128 -4.86 -8.53 -13.79
CA PRO A 128 -4.31 -8.33 -15.11
C PRO A 128 -3.52 -7.02 -15.14
N ILE A 129 -2.67 -6.91 -16.17
CA ILE A 129 -2.00 -5.68 -16.62
C ILE A 129 -2.93 -4.43 -16.62
N THR A 130 -4.25 -4.65 -16.67
CA THR A 130 -5.30 -3.62 -16.68
C THR A 130 -5.72 -3.07 -15.32
N ILE A 131 -5.20 -3.58 -14.18
CA ILE A 131 -5.48 -2.97 -12.87
C ILE A 131 -4.68 -1.67 -12.71
N ASP A 132 -5.39 -0.59 -12.42
CA ASP A 132 -4.78 0.72 -12.21
C ASP A 132 -3.90 0.75 -10.95
N GLU A 133 -2.97 1.71 -10.91
CA GLU A 133 -1.97 1.80 -9.84
C GLU A 133 -2.58 2.02 -8.45
N ARG A 134 -3.71 2.72 -8.34
CA ARG A 134 -4.35 2.96 -7.03
C ARG A 134 -4.99 1.69 -6.50
N GLN A 135 -5.66 0.95 -7.38
CA GLN A 135 -6.26 -0.32 -7.02
C GLN A 135 -5.18 -1.35 -6.66
N TYR A 136 -4.06 -1.37 -7.38
CA TYR A 136 -2.90 -2.19 -7.02
C TYR A 136 -2.38 -1.86 -5.61
N GLN A 137 -2.14 -0.58 -5.30
CA GLN A 137 -1.70 -0.14 -3.98
C GLN A 137 -2.71 -0.48 -2.87
N TYR A 138 -4.00 -0.36 -3.14
CA TYR A 138 -5.04 -0.79 -2.21
C TYR A 138 -4.95 -2.29 -1.91
N MET A 139 -4.79 -3.12 -2.94
CA MET A 139 -4.68 -4.57 -2.80
C MET A 139 -3.40 -4.98 -2.06
N GLU A 140 -2.27 -4.34 -2.36
CA GLU A 140 -1.00 -4.53 -1.67
C GLU A 140 -1.12 -4.19 -0.17
N ASN A 141 -1.74 -3.04 0.15
CA ASN A 141 -1.97 -2.64 1.54
C ASN A 141 -2.90 -3.63 2.28
N ARG A 142 -3.96 -4.09 1.63
CA ARG A 142 -4.87 -5.10 2.19
C ARG A 142 -4.15 -6.42 2.46
N TYR A 143 -3.29 -6.85 1.53
CA TYR A 143 -2.43 -8.02 1.69
C TYR A 143 -1.47 -7.83 2.88
N ALA A 144 -0.80 -6.69 2.98
CA ALA A 144 0.12 -6.37 4.07
C ALA A 144 -0.57 -6.32 5.44
N GLN A 145 -1.83 -5.84 5.50
CA GLN A 145 -2.64 -5.86 6.72
C GLN A 145 -2.96 -7.30 7.15
N ARG A 146 -3.49 -8.12 6.23
CA ARG A 146 -3.83 -9.53 6.51
C ARG A 146 -2.63 -10.35 6.98
N LYS A 147 -1.47 -10.05 6.41
CA LYS A 147 -0.19 -10.61 6.86
C LYS A 147 0.09 -10.28 8.34
N ARG A 148 -0.07 -9.02 8.76
CA ARG A 148 0.12 -8.63 10.17
C ARG A 148 -0.89 -9.29 11.09
N GLU A 149 -2.14 -9.43 10.66
CA GLU A 149 -3.18 -10.13 11.40
C GLU A 149 -2.81 -11.61 11.61
N LEU A 150 -2.33 -12.29 10.58
CA LEU A 150 -1.86 -13.68 10.67
C LEU A 150 -0.71 -13.83 11.68
N THR A 151 0.29 -12.94 11.61
CA THR A 151 1.41 -12.94 12.57
C THR A 151 0.93 -12.72 14.00
N ALA A 152 -0.01 -11.78 14.21
CA ALA A 152 -0.53 -11.47 15.54
C ALA A 152 -1.35 -12.63 16.14
N GLN A 153 -2.21 -13.27 15.33
CA GLN A 153 -2.98 -14.45 15.74
C GLN A 153 -2.04 -15.62 16.09
N LEU A 154 -0.97 -15.82 15.32
CA LEU A 154 0.02 -16.84 15.59
C LEU A 154 0.78 -16.59 16.90
N ASP A 155 1.19 -15.35 17.16
CA ASP A 155 1.85 -14.97 18.41
C ASP A 155 0.93 -15.16 19.62
N GLN A 156 -0.38 -14.89 19.47
CA GLN A 156 -1.38 -15.12 20.50
C GLN A 156 -1.56 -16.62 20.79
N LEU A 157 -1.73 -17.45 19.74
CA LEU A 157 -1.84 -18.90 19.86
C LEU A 157 -0.60 -19.51 20.53
N THR A 158 0.59 -19.02 20.18
CA THR A 158 1.86 -19.47 20.78
C THR A 158 1.91 -19.18 22.29
N LYS A 159 1.38 -18.03 22.73
CA LYS A 159 1.37 -17.64 24.16
C LYS A 159 0.35 -18.44 24.99
N GLN A 160 -0.73 -18.92 24.37
CA GLN A 160 -1.83 -19.62 25.05
C GLN A 160 -1.67 -21.14 25.07
N ALA A 161 -0.65 -21.66 24.41
CA ALA A 161 -0.43 -23.08 24.19
C ALA A 161 0.08 -23.89 25.39
N ASN A 162 -0.38 -25.13 25.50
CA ASN A 162 0.12 -26.10 26.47
C ASN A 162 1.50 -26.68 26.05
N PRO A 163 2.48 -26.81 26.97
CA PRO A 163 3.79 -27.42 26.70
C PRO A 163 3.77 -28.77 25.96
N ALA A 164 2.73 -29.58 26.11
CA ALA A 164 2.59 -30.88 25.45
C ALA A 164 2.49 -30.79 23.91
N HIS A 165 2.02 -29.67 23.35
CA HIS A 165 1.82 -29.47 21.91
C HIS A 165 2.82 -28.48 21.31
N ARG A 166 3.93 -28.23 22.01
CA ARG A 166 4.91 -27.22 21.62
C ARG A 166 5.62 -27.57 20.31
N SER A 167 5.84 -28.85 19.99
CA SER A 167 6.46 -29.23 18.70
C SER A 167 5.52 -28.96 17.52
N GLN A 168 4.26 -29.36 17.67
CA GLN A 168 3.15 -29.17 16.73
C GLN A 168 2.90 -27.69 16.40
N LEU A 169 2.87 -26.81 17.42
CA LEU A 169 2.74 -25.38 17.21
C LEU A 169 3.99 -24.73 16.61
N ASN A 170 5.18 -25.24 16.95
CA ASN A 170 6.42 -24.81 16.32
C ASN A 170 6.46 -25.22 14.84
N GLU A 171 5.90 -26.36 14.48
CA GLU A 171 5.77 -26.81 13.09
C GLU A 171 4.80 -25.91 12.31
N LEU A 172 3.61 -25.65 12.87
CA LEU A 172 2.65 -24.72 12.30
C LEU A 172 3.26 -23.33 12.09
N ARG A 173 4.01 -22.84 13.07
CA ARG A 173 4.77 -21.58 12.96
C ARG A 173 5.79 -21.61 11.83
N ARG A 174 6.55 -22.70 11.68
CA ARG A 174 7.52 -22.82 10.59
C ARG A 174 6.83 -22.82 9.22
N LYS A 175 5.71 -23.53 9.07
CA LYS A 175 4.95 -23.54 7.81
C LYS A 175 4.38 -22.16 7.49
N ILE A 176 3.73 -21.49 8.44
CA ILE A 176 3.22 -20.12 8.24
C ILE A 176 4.33 -19.13 7.87
N VAL A 177 5.52 -19.24 8.47
CA VAL A 177 6.67 -18.40 8.11
C VAL A 177 7.18 -18.72 6.69
N ALA A 178 7.23 -20.01 6.31
CA ALA A 178 7.65 -20.42 4.97
C ALA A 178 6.68 -19.87 3.89
N ILE A 179 5.39 -19.88 4.20
CA ILE A 179 4.32 -19.33 3.39
C ILE A 179 4.42 -17.84 3.25
N GLU A 180 4.58 -17.15 4.38
CA GLU A 180 4.76 -15.71 4.39
C GLU A 180 5.95 -15.33 3.50
N LYS A 181 7.04 -16.10 3.58
CA LYS A 181 8.21 -15.92 2.73
C LYS A 181 7.89 -16.13 1.24
N GLN A 182 7.28 -17.26 0.87
CA GLN A 182 6.93 -17.54 -0.54
C GLN A 182 5.97 -16.49 -1.11
N LEU A 183 4.99 -16.05 -0.32
CA LEU A 183 4.07 -14.99 -0.72
C LEU A 183 4.78 -13.64 -0.87
N ASN A 184 5.65 -13.26 0.08
CA ASN A 184 6.45 -12.03 -0.03
C ASN A 184 7.34 -12.06 -1.29
N ASP A 185 8.00 -13.18 -1.57
CA ASP A 185 8.86 -13.33 -2.75
C ASP A 185 8.05 -13.16 -4.05
N SER A 186 6.84 -13.68 -4.11
CA SER A 186 5.95 -13.53 -5.26
C SER A 186 5.39 -12.13 -5.43
N VAL A 187 4.99 -11.45 -4.34
CA VAL A 187 4.58 -10.04 -4.37
C VAL A 187 5.75 -9.16 -4.84
N ALA A 188 6.96 -9.41 -4.34
CA ALA A 188 8.16 -8.67 -4.74
C ALA A 188 8.46 -8.84 -6.25
N LYS A 189 8.36 -10.07 -6.78
CA LYS A 189 8.50 -10.32 -8.22
C LYS A 189 7.46 -9.58 -9.06
N LEU A 190 6.20 -9.52 -8.59
CA LEU A 190 5.15 -8.79 -9.28
C LEU A 190 5.41 -7.28 -9.29
N ALA A 191 5.83 -6.71 -8.15
CA ALA A 191 6.21 -5.31 -8.05
C ALA A 191 7.39 -4.98 -8.99
N GLU A 192 8.40 -5.86 -9.03
CA GLU A 192 9.53 -5.73 -9.95
C GLU A 192 9.07 -5.76 -11.43
N GLN A 193 8.17 -6.66 -11.79
CA GLN A 193 7.62 -6.74 -13.14
C GLN A 193 6.82 -5.48 -13.51
N ARG A 194 6.00 -4.95 -12.60
CA ARG A 194 5.28 -3.69 -12.81
C ARG A 194 6.26 -2.53 -13.01
N GLN A 195 7.30 -2.44 -12.18
CA GLN A 195 8.33 -1.40 -12.32
C GLN A 195 9.07 -1.50 -13.68
N ARG A 196 9.43 -2.71 -14.11
CA ARG A 196 10.02 -2.93 -15.45
C ARG A 196 9.07 -2.49 -16.57
N ASN A 197 7.77 -2.75 -16.43
CA ASN A 197 6.77 -2.31 -17.40
C ASN A 197 6.65 -0.78 -17.41
N VAL A 198 6.63 -0.12 -16.26
CA VAL A 198 6.64 1.35 -16.14
C VAL A 198 7.83 1.93 -16.89
N GLU A 199 9.04 1.44 -16.63
CA GLU A 199 10.26 1.90 -17.29
C GLU A 199 10.24 1.65 -18.80
N HIS A 200 9.78 0.47 -19.21
CA HIS A 200 9.63 0.11 -20.61
C HIS A 200 8.68 1.06 -21.35
N PHE A 201 7.48 1.31 -20.80
CA PHE A 201 6.52 2.21 -21.43
C PHE A 201 6.98 3.68 -21.40
N ILE A 202 7.64 4.14 -20.33
CA ILE A 202 8.28 5.47 -20.31
C ILE A 202 9.26 5.60 -21.47
N GLN A 203 10.10 4.59 -21.69
CA GLN A 203 11.07 4.57 -22.79
C GLN A 203 10.37 4.61 -24.16
N LEU A 204 9.33 3.80 -24.35
CA LEU A 204 8.56 3.77 -25.60
C LEU A 204 7.87 5.10 -25.89
N VAL A 205 7.22 5.71 -24.89
CA VAL A 205 6.58 7.02 -25.03
C VAL A 205 7.64 8.06 -25.40
N ALA A 206 8.74 8.11 -24.66
CA ALA A 206 9.80 9.10 -24.90
C ALA A 206 10.41 8.95 -26.29
N ASN A 207 10.73 7.74 -26.73
CA ASN A 207 11.27 7.48 -28.08
C ASN A 207 10.28 7.92 -29.17
N ASN A 208 9.00 7.56 -29.04
CA ASN A 208 7.98 7.96 -30.01
C ASN A 208 7.79 9.49 -30.06
N ILE A 209 7.92 10.19 -28.92
CA ILE A 209 7.91 11.66 -28.90
C ILE A 209 9.11 12.22 -29.66
N ARG A 210 10.34 11.73 -29.39
CA ARG A 210 11.55 12.16 -30.10
C ARG A 210 11.44 11.94 -31.61
N ASP A 211 10.86 10.81 -32.01
CA ASP A 211 10.64 10.43 -33.42
C ASP A 211 9.41 11.11 -34.04
N ARG A 212 8.74 12.02 -33.31
CA ARG A 212 7.52 12.73 -33.72
C ARG A 212 6.33 11.81 -34.06
N ARG A 213 6.35 10.57 -33.57
CA ARG A 213 5.27 9.57 -33.68
C ARG A 213 4.27 9.77 -32.54
N ILE A 214 3.48 10.84 -32.61
CA ILE A 214 2.60 11.26 -31.51
C ILE A 214 1.48 10.24 -31.21
N GLN A 215 0.85 9.65 -32.22
CA GLN A 215 -0.23 8.67 -32.00
C GLN A 215 0.27 7.40 -31.26
N PRO A 216 1.37 6.75 -31.69
CA PRO A 216 1.99 5.68 -30.89
C PRO A 216 2.41 6.11 -29.48
N ALA A 217 2.87 7.35 -29.29
CA ALA A 217 3.19 7.86 -27.96
C ALA A 217 1.94 7.92 -27.06
N ILE A 218 0.80 8.37 -27.59
CA ILE A 218 -0.48 8.41 -26.86
C ILE A 218 -0.94 7.01 -26.48
N THR A 219 -0.92 6.06 -27.41
CA THR A 219 -1.31 4.66 -27.12
C THR A 219 -0.46 4.05 -26.00
N ASN A 220 0.86 4.24 -26.06
CA ASN A 220 1.75 3.74 -25.00
C ASN A 220 1.56 4.49 -23.68
N PHE A 221 1.21 5.78 -23.72
CA PHE A 221 0.92 6.56 -22.52
C PHE A 221 -0.37 6.08 -21.83
N ASP A 222 -1.43 5.82 -22.60
CA ASP A 222 -2.70 5.29 -22.08
C ASP A 222 -2.51 3.91 -21.41
N THR A 223 -1.54 3.12 -21.85
CA THR A 223 -1.12 1.90 -21.16
C THR A 223 -0.26 2.21 -19.92
N LEU A 224 0.67 3.15 -20.00
CA LEU A 224 1.56 3.51 -18.88
C LEU A 224 0.80 3.99 -17.64
N ILE A 225 -0.27 4.76 -17.83
CA ILE A 225 -1.06 5.31 -16.73
C ILE A 225 -1.81 4.24 -15.91
N THR A 226 -1.96 3.02 -16.42
CA THR A 226 -2.46 1.89 -15.61
C THR A 226 -1.45 1.44 -14.58
N TYR A 227 -0.17 1.71 -14.81
CA TYR A 227 0.93 1.34 -13.91
C TYR A 227 1.51 2.50 -13.12
N ASN A 228 1.36 3.74 -13.60
CA ASN A 228 1.94 4.91 -12.94
C ASN A 228 0.99 6.09 -13.03
N SER A 229 0.56 6.59 -11.87
CA SER A 229 -0.39 7.71 -11.78
C SER A 229 0.20 9.09 -12.11
N ASP A 230 1.54 9.21 -12.20
CA ASP A 230 2.24 10.45 -12.53
C ASP A 230 3.51 10.22 -13.37
N PRO A 231 3.38 9.82 -14.64
CA PRO A 231 4.53 9.47 -15.47
C PRO A 231 5.20 10.67 -16.15
N TYR A 232 4.61 11.87 -16.08
CA TYR A 232 4.99 13.01 -16.92
C TYR A 232 6.44 13.45 -16.72
N GLY A 233 6.87 13.61 -15.46
CA GLY A 233 8.25 14.01 -15.13
C GLY A 233 9.28 13.04 -15.69
N ALA A 234 9.03 11.74 -15.55
CA ALA A 234 9.93 10.70 -16.06
C ALA A 234 9.97 10.66 -17.59
N ILE A 235 8.82 10.80 -18.27
CA ILE A 235 8.75 10.89 -19.73
C ILE A 235 9.53 12.10 -20.24
N VAL A 236 9.25 13.29 -19.70
CA VAL A 236 9.92 14.53 -20.12
C VAL A 236 11.43 14.43 -19.87
N GLY A 237 11.82 13.97 -18.67
CA GLY A 237 13.23 13.73 -18.33
C GLY A 237 13.90 12.81 -19.34
N LYS A 238 13.23 11.73 -19.74
CA LYS A 238 13.73 10.79 -20.75
C LYS A 238 13.79 11.44 -22.12
N VAL A 239 12.76 12.14 -22.60
CA VAL A 239 12.77 12.82 -23.92
C VAL A 239 14.00 13.72 -24.07
N TYR A 240 14.39 14.43 -23.02
CA TYR A 240 15.54 15.35 -23.00
C TYR A 240 16.83 14.75 -22.41
N GLU A 241 16.93 13.42 -22.29
CA GLU A 241 18.13 12.72 -21.79
C GLU A 241 19.37 13.03 -22.63
N THR A 242 19.20 13.22 -23.94
CA THR A 242 20.27 13.60 -24.88
C THR A 242 20.54 15.10 -24.95
N GLY A 243 19.86 15.92 -24.14
CA GLY A 243 20.00 17.39 -24.14
C GLY A 243 19.39 18.10 -25.35
N ASN A 244 18.74 17.40 -26.28
CA ASN A 244 18.18 18.01 -27.47
C ASN A 244 16.88 18.81 -27.16
N ILE A 245 17.02 20.13 -27.06
CA ILE A 245 15.90 21.05 -26.80
C ILE A 245 14.89 21.15 -27.95
N GLN A 246 15.25 20.71 -29.17
CA GLN A 246 14.34 20.73 -30.33
C GLN A 246 13.14 19.77 -30.17
N ASN A 247 13.18 18.88 -29.17
CA ASN A 247 12.07 18.01 -28.84
C ASN A 247 10.88 18.75 -28.19
N THR A 248 11.04 20.04 -27.82
CA THR A 248 10.01 20.81 -27.13
C THR A 248 8.70 20.88 -27.89
N VAL A 249 8.73 21.14 -29.20
CA VAL A 249 7.52 21.14 -30.04
C VAL A 249 6.86 19.75 -30.05
N ALA A 250 7.64 18.67 -30.08
CA ALA A 250 7.10 17.32 -30.06
C ALA A 250 6.44 16.99 -28.71
N VAL A 251 7.04 17.41 -27.59
CA VAL A 251 6.45 17.27 -26.25
C VAL A 251 5.16 18.08 -26.14
N LEU A 252 5.16 19.34 -26.60
CA LEU A 252 3.94 20.18 -26.61
C LEU A 252 2.80 19.54 -27.41
N ASN A 253 3.11 19.01 -28.60
CA ASN A 253 2.14 18.31 -29.43
C ASN A 253 1.57 17.08 -28.73
N PHE A 254 2.42 16.30 -28.07
CA PHE A 254 1.99 15.15 -27.27
C PHE A 254 1.10 15.57 -26.09
N LEU A 255 1.53 16.54 -25.28
CA LEU A 255 0.81 17.03 -24.11
C LEU A 255 -0.57 17.56 -24.46
N ARG A 256 -0.73 18.21 -25.62
CA ARG A 256 -2.02 18.70 -26.10
C ARG A 256 -3.11 17.61 -26.14
N TYR A 257 -2.73 16.35 -26.38
CA TYR A 257 -3.69 15.23 -26.45
C TYR A 257 -3.88 14.51 -25.11
N VAL A 258 -2.82 14.35 -24.31
CA VAL A 258 -2.86 13.50 -23.10
C VAL A 258 -3.15 14.27 -21.81
N ASP A 259 -2.77 15.55 -21.73
CA ASP A 259 -2.88 16.33 -20.50
C ASP A 259 -4.35 16.59 -20.13
N PHE A 260 -5.19 16.88 -21.12
CA PHE A 260 -6.62 17.11 -20.90
C PHE A 260 -7.34 15.88 -20.33
N LYS A 261 -6.96 14.68 -20.79
CA LYS A 261 -7.66 13.43 -20.51
C LYS A 261 -7.32 12.86 -19.13
N HIS A 262 -6.12 13.12 -18.61
CA HIS A 262 -5.56 12.38 -17.48
C HIS A 262 -5.27 13.25 -16.25
N ARG A 263 -4.17 14.03 -16.26
CA ARG A 263 -3.89 15.05 -15.24
C ARG A 263 -3.60 16.38 -15.92
N PRO A 264 -4.58 17.29 -15.96
CA PRO A 264 -4.38 18.61 -16.53
C PRO A 264 -3.23 19.35 -15.86
N VAL A 265 -2.48 20.13 -16.63
CA VAL A 265 -1.35 20.98 -16.21
C VAL A 265 -0.06 20.23 -15.85
N ALA A 266 -0.15 19.02 -15.27
CA ALA A 266 1.01 18.27 -14.75
C ALA A 266 2.10 18.01 -15.80
N GLY A 267 1.70 17.71 -17.04
CA GLY A 267 2.65 17.51 -18.14
C GLY A 267 3.41 18.78 -18.51
N TYR A 268 2.73 19.92 -18.45
CA TYR A 268 3.32 21.23 -18.73
C TYR A 268 4.23 21.71 -17.59
N GLU A 269 3.91 21.38 -16.33
CA GLU A 269 4.80 21.62 -15.19
C GLU A 269 6.12 20.88 -15.35
N ALA A 270 6.06 19.57 -15.68
CA ALA A 270 7.24 18.77 -15.95
C ALA A 270 8.09 19.34 -17.10
N LEU A 271 7.45 19.83 -18.17
CA LEU A 271 8.14 20.47 -19.30
C LEU A 271 8.80 21.79 -18.90
N VAL A 272 8.11 22.68 -18.19
CA VAL A 272 8.68 23.95 -17.70
C VAL A 272 9.90 23.67 -16.83
N ASP A 273 9.83 22.70 -15.92
CA ASP A 273 10.93 22.36 -15.02
C ASP A 273 12.13 21.82 -15.79
N ALA A 274 11.89 20.96 -16.78
CA ALA A 274 12.94 20.45 -17.64
C ALA A 274 13.64 21.54 -18.46
N LEU A 275 12.91 22.58 -18.91
CA LEU A 275 13.45 23.70 -19.67
C LEU A 275 14.18 24.72 -18.78
N ILE A 276 13.68 25.00 -17.57
CA ILE A 276 14.37 25.82 -16.56
C ILE A 276 15.73 25.19 -16.23
N ASN A 277 15.74 23.89 -15.91
CA ASN A 277 16.96 23.16 -15.57
C ASN A 277 18.01 23.16 -16.70
N ARG A 278 17.59 23.44 -17.94
CA ARG A 278 18.45 23.50 -19.13
C ARG A 278 18.73 24.91 -19.62
N ALA A 279 18.25 25.94 -18.92
CA ALA A 279 18.29 27.34 -19.37
C ALA A 279 17.76 27.53 -20.82
N ALA A 280 16.71 26.77 -21.16
CA ALA A 280 16.15 26.67 -22.50
C ALA A 280 14.77 27.32 -22.65
N LEU A 281 14.32 28.07 -21.64
CA LEU A 281 13.02 28.73 -21.60
C LEU A 281 13.00 30.05 -22.39
N ARG A 282 13.46 30.01 -23.65
CA ARG A 282 13.59 31.17 -24.55
C ARG A 282 13.32 30.80 -26.00
N GLY A 283 13.08 31.81 -26.83
CA GLY A 283 12.86 31.62 -28.27
C GLY A 283 11.45 31.13 -28.64
N PRO A 284 11.26 30.68 -29.90
CA PRO A 284 9.95 30.36 -30.46
C PRO A 284 9.19 29.28 -29.67
N ASP A 285 9.89 28.23 -29.26
CA ASP A 285 9.29 27.10 -28.53
C ASP A 285 8.78 27.52 -27.14
N ALA A 286 9.47 28.45 -26.47
CA ALA A 286 9.03 29.01 -25.20
C ALA A 286 7.79 29.91 -25.37
N VAL A 287 7.71 30.66 -26.48
CA VAL A 287 6.50 31.42 -26.83
C VAL A 287 5.33 30.49 -27.07
N GLU A 288 5.54 29.35 -27.73
CA GLU A 288 4.48 28.37 -27.97
C GLU A 288 4.02 27.70 -26.66
N LEU A 289 4.95 27.33 -25.78
CA LEU A 289 4.63 26.85 -24.44
C LEU A 289 3.83 27.89 -23.63
N LEU A 290 4.19 29.18 -23.71
CA LEU A 290 3.44 30.24 -23.06
C LEU A 290 1.99 30.31 -23.55
N LYS A 291 1.75 30.20 -24.86
CA LYS A 291 0.39 30.15 -25.41
C LYS A 291 -0.41 28.97 -24.87
N HIS A 292 0.20 27.79 -24.79
CA HIS A 292 -0.44 26.61 -24.19
C HIS A 292 -0.82 26.86 -22.72
N ILE A 293 0.10 27.43 -21.92
CA ILE A 293 -0.17 27.75 -20.50
C ILE A 293 -1.31 28.77 -20.38
N GLN A 294 -1.33 29.81 -21.22
CA GLN A 294 -2.40 30.80 -21.23
C GLN A 294 -3.75 30.17 -21.61
N ALA A 295 -3.77 29.27 -22.60
CA ALA A 295 -4.96 28.54 -22.99
C ALA A 295 -5.50 27.67 -21.84
N LEU A 296 -4.62 27.02 -21.07
CA LEU A 296 -5.02 26.26 -19.88
C LEU A 296 -5.71 27.15 -18.84
N ILE A 297 -5.29 28.40 -18.65
CA ILE A 297 -5.93 29.31 -17.68
C ILE A 297 -7.36 29.67 -18.12
N VAL A 298 -7.60 29.79 -19.43
CA VAL A 298 -8.90 30.18 -19.99
C VAL A 298 -9.89 29.01 -19.96
N VAL A 299 -9.42 27.79 -20.23
CA VAL A 299 -10.29 26.61 -20.42
C VAL A 299 -10.55 25.86 -19.11
N ARG A 300 -9.89 26.21 -18.00
CA ARG A 300 -9.98 25.51 -16.71
C ARG A 300 -10.62 26.35 -15.61
N ASP A 301 -11.16 25.67 -14.62
CA ASP A 301 -11.77 26.24 -13.42
C ASP A 301 -11.14 25.68 -12.13
N GLY A 302 -11.46 26.31 -11.00
CA GLY A 302 -11.08 25.88 -9.65
C GLY A 302 -9.57 25.63 -9.48
N ASN A 303 -9.23 24.47 -8.92
CA ASN A 303 -7.85 24.10 -8.58
C ASN A 303 -6.93 24.00 -9.81
N GLN A 304 -7.45 23.56 -10.95
CA GLN A 304 -6.66 23.41 -12.18
C GLN A 304 -6.28 24.79 -12.75
N GLN A 305 -7.20 25.75 -12.69
CA GLN A 305 -6.90 27.12 -13.07
C GLN A 305 -5.85 27.75 -12.15
N ALA A 306 -5.96 27.54 -10.84
CA ALA A 306 -4.98 28.02 -9.86
C ALA A 306 -3.57 27.43 -10.13
N GLN A 307 -3.50 26.13 -10.45
CA GLN A 307 -2.25 25.47 -10.87
C GLN A 307 -1.69 26.07 -12.17
N ALA A 308 -2.52 26.26 -13.19
CA ALA A 308 -2.08 26.88 -14.45
C ALA A 308 -1.58 28.33 -14.25
N ILE A 309 -2.20 29.10 -13.36
CA ILE A 309 -1.73 30.44 -12.97
C ILE A 309 -0.38 30.37 -12.25
N ALA A 310 -0.21 29.40 -11.33
CA ALA A 310 1.08 29.19 -10.65
C ALA A 310 2.18 28.81 -11.65
N LEU A 311 1.87 27.94 -12.61
CA LEU A 311 2.76 27.58 -13.71
C LEU A 311 3.13 28.79 -14.56
N LEU A 312 2.17 29.66 -14.90
CA LEU A 312 2.44 30.90 -15.64
C LEU A 312 3.38 31.84 -14.87
N LYS A 313 3.19 31.97 -13.55
CA LYS A 313 4.09 32.77 -12.69
C LYS A 313 5.50 32.19 -12.71
N LYS A 314 5.63 30.86 -12.55
CA LYS A 314 6.92 30.14 -12.60
C LYS A 314 7.61 30.30 -13.95
N PHE A 315 6.86 30.20 -15.04
CA PHE A 315 7.38 30.46 -16.38
C PHE A 315 7.96 31.88 -16.45
N LYS A 316 7.14 32.91 -16.15
CA LYS A 316 7.55 34.32 -16.25
C LYS A 316 8.75 34.68 -15.38
N SER A 317 8.89 34.11 -14.19
CA SER A 317 10.03 34.41 -13.31
C SER A 317 11.36 33.82 -13.80
N ASN A 318 11.33 32.91 -14.77
CA ASN A 318 12.50 32.21 -15.30
C ASN A 318 12.74 32.46 -16.81
N VAL A 319 11.91 33.28 -17.47
CA VAL A 319 12.21 33.78 -18.81
C VAL A 319 13.21 34.92 -18.69
N HIS A 320 14.34 34.82 -19.41
CA HIS A 320 15.37 35.85 -19.51
C HIS A 320 15.65 36.22 -20.95
#